data_AF-A0A9R0TKS0-F1
#
_entry.id   AF-A0A9R0TKS0-F1
#
_cell.length_a   1.000
_cell.length_b   1.000
_cell.length_c   1.000
_cell.angle_alpha   90.00
_cell.angle_beta   90.00
_cell.angle_gamma   90.00
#
_symmetry.space_group_name_H-M   'P 1'
#
loop_
_entity.id
_entity.type
_entity.pdbx_description
1 polymer ?
#
loop_
_entity_poly.entity_id
_entity_poly.type
_entity_poly.pdbx_seq_one_letter_code
_entity_poly.pdbx_strand_id
1 'polypeptide(L)'
;MAREEEGPAMMDAAERRLRVVSAHLEPQAGATAGLAANPTAGEYAHVQGYSVVLPEKLQTGKWNVYRSAESPLRLINRFPATPDIGTLHDNFVYAVETFTDCRYLGTRVCADGAVGDYKWMTYGEASTSRTAIGSGLIYHGISEGARIGLYFINRPEWIIIDHACAAYSYVSVPLYDTLGPDAVQFIVNHATVEAIFCVPQTLSTLLSFLTQMPCVRLIVVVGGDNANTPSTTAAAGVEIITYSRLHSQGKMSSQTYRPPKPEDVATICYTSGTTGTPKGAVLSHENLIANVAGSSLGVKFYPSDVYISYLPLAHIYERANQIALLHYGVAIGFYQGII
;
A
#
# COMPACT_ATOMS: atom_id res chain seq x y z
N MET A 1 20.57 7.07 -54.68
CA MET A 1 20.10 5.70 -54.40
C MET A 1 21.13 5.03 -53.50
N ALA A 2 20.92 5.13 -52.19
CA ALA A 2 21.43 4.26 -51.13
C ALA A 2 20.78 4.78 -49.85
N ARG A 3 19.73 4.09 -49.39
CA ARG A 3 19.15 4.34 -48.06
C ARG A 3 20.07 3.61 -47.08
N GLU A 4 20.65 4.35 -46.13
CA GLU A 4 21.27 3.75 -44.95
C GLU A 4 20.15 3.06 -44.15
N GLU A 5 20.26 1.73 -44.02
CA GLU A 5 19.46 0.97 -43.07
C GLU A 5 19.97 1.29 -41.67
N GLU A 6 19.16 2.00 -40.88
CA GLU A 6 19.34 2.07 -39.43
C GLU A 6 19.24 0.65 -38.86
N GLY A 7 20.35 0.14 -38.35
CA GLY A 7 20.39 -1.13 -37.61
C GLY A 7 19.50 -1.06 -36.37
N PRO A 8 18.94 -2.20 -35.90
CA PRO A 8 18.01 -2.21 -34.78
C PRO A 8 18.69 -1.67 -33.52
N ALA A 9 18.09 -0.64 -32.92
CA ALA A 9 18.56 -0.04 -31.68
C ALA A 9 18.79 -1.14 -30.62
N MET A 10 19.98 -1.16 -30.03
CA MET A 10 20.35 -2.13 -29.00
C MET A 10 19.48 -1.87 -27.76
N MET A 11 18.49 -2.72 -27.55
CA MET A 11 17.54 -2.62 -26.44
C MET A 11 18.28 -2.69 -25.09
N ASP A 12 17.99 -1.74 -24.19
CA ASP A 12 18.66 -1.60 -22.89
C ASP A 12 18.51 -2.87 -22.04
N ALA A 13 19.51 -3.14 -21.19
CA ALA A 13 19.50 -4.30 -20.31
C ALA A 13 18.29 -4.31 -19.35
N ALA A 14 17.82 -3.14 -18.91
CA ALA A 14 16.62 -3.04 -18.07
C ALA A 14 15.36 -3.37 -18.88
N GLU A 15 15.19 -2.80 -20.07
CA GLU A 15 14.06 -3.08 -20.98
C GLU A 15 13.99 -4.55 -21.37
N ARG A 16 15.14 -5.18 -21.64
CA ARG A 16 15.22 -6.61 -21.94
C ARG A 16 14.75 -7.47 -20.78
N ARG A 17 15.13 -7.12 -19.55
CA ARG A 17 14.69 -7.83 -18.34
C ARG A 17 13.19 -7.68 -18.13
N LEU A 18 12.66 -6.47 -18.27
CA LEU A 18 11.23 -6.20 -18.15
C LEU A 18 10.43 -7.01 -19.17
N ARG A 19 10.85 -7.03 -20.43
CA ARG A 19 10.19 -7.81 -21.49
C ARG A 19 10.17 -9.30 -21.19
N VAL A 20 11.26 -9.87 -20.68
CA VAL A 20 11.30 -11.27 -20.25
C VAL A 20 10.30 -11.51 -19.13
N VAL A 21 10.33 -10.69 -18.06
CA VAL A 21 9.38 -10.79 -16.94
C VAL A 21 7.92 -10.73 -17.42
N SER A 22 7.58 -9.77 -18.30
CA SER A 22 6.23 -9.62 -18.85
C SER A 22 5.77 -10.82 -19.67
N ALA A 23 6.67 -11.49 -20.40
CA ALA A 23 6.35 -12.68 -21.19
C ALA A 23 5.95 -13.90 -20.34
N HIS A 24 6.21 -13.87 -19.03
CA HIS A 24 5.92 -14.96 -18.11
C HIS A 24 4.68 -14.74 -17.23
N LEU A 25 3.93 -13.65 -17.38
CA LEU A 25 2.75 -13.36 -16.56
C LEU A 25 1.53 -14.24 -16.96
N GLU A 26 0.72 -14.71 -15.99
CA GLU A 26 -0.53 -15.45 -16.25
C GLU A 26 -1.80 -14.62 -16.11
N PRO A 27 -2.82 -14.88 -16.95
CA PRO A 27 -4.21 -15.00 -16.52
C PRO A 27 -4.56 -16.49 -16.34
N GLN A 28 -5.05 -16.90 -15.16
CA GLN A 28 -5.50 -18.29 -14.95
C GLN A 28 -7.01 -18.40 -14.72
N ALA A 29 -7.61 -19.32 -15.48
CA ALA A 29 -8.78 -20.08 -15.08
C ALA A 29 -8.40 -21.57 -15.11
N GLY A 30 -8.37 -22.22 -13.94
CA GLY A 30 -8.39 -23.67 -13.77
C GLY A 30 -7.12 -24.45 -14.15
N ALA A 31 -6.27 -24.75 -13.17
CA ALA A 31 -5.41 -25.93 -13.21
C ALA A 31 -5.13 -26.46 -11.79
N THR A 32 -5.42 -27.73 -11.56
CA THR A 32 -5.01 -28.48 -10.35
C THR A 32 -3.58 -29.00 -10.55
N ALA A 33 -2.67 -28.69 -9.63
CA ALA A 33 -1.27 -29.13 -9.71
C ALA A 33 -1.11 -30.59 -9.26
N GLY A 34 -0.64 -31.45 -10.17
CA GLY A 34 -0.12 -32.79 -9.87
C GLY A 34 1.32 -32.91 -10.39
N LEU A 35 2.28 -33.23 -9.50
CA LEU A 35 3.69 -33.48 -9.89
C LEU A 35 4.19 -34.81 -9.30
N ALA A 36 4.90 -35.62 -10.11
CA ALA A 36 5.52 -36.92 -9.76
C ALA A 36 6.86 -37.19 -10.50
N ALA A 37 7.80 -37.95 -9.88
CA ALA A 37 9.24 -37.95 -10.17
C ALA A 37 9.75 -38.89 -11.29
N ASN A 38 10.91 -38.53 -11.90
CA ASN A 38 11.62 -39.28 -12.94
C ASN A 38 12.95 -39.88 -12.40
N PRO A 39 13.14 -41.22 -12.39
CA PRO A 39 14.32 -41.87 -11.81
C PRO A 39 15.61 -41.81 -12.66
N THR A 40 15.57 -41.19 -13.85
CA THR A 40 16.66 -41.29 -14.85
C THR A 40 17.04 -39.97 -15.53
N ALA A 41 16.26 -38.90 -15.34
CA ALA A 41 16.47 -37.62 -16.03
C ALA A 41 16.23 -36.44 -15.07
N GLY A 42 17.15 -35.49 -15.01
CA GLY A 42 17.14 -34.39 -14.04
C GLY A 42 16.15 -33.25 -14.30
N GLU A 43 14.85 -33.52 -14.44
CA GLU A 43 13.69 -32.58 -14.41
C GLU A 43 12.38 -33.40 -14.18
N TYR A 44 11.21 -32.89 -13.80
CA TYR A 44 10.82 -32.14 -12.59
C TYR A 44 9.79 -32.99 -11.82
N ALA A 45 9.97 -33.17 -10.50
CA ALA A 45 8.88 -33.26 -9.50
C ALA A 45 9.36 -33.28 -8.03
N HIS A 46 8.38 -33.06 -7.15
CA HIS A 46 8.37 -32.70 -5.73
C HIS A 46 9.11 -33.62 -4.74
N VAL A 47 10.22 -33.14 -4.17
CA VAL A 47 10.84 -33.64 -2.92
C VAL A 47 11.48 -32.43 -2.19
N GLN A 48 10.69 -31.72 -1.35
CA GLN A 48 11.14 -30.63 -0.46
C GLN A 48 12.07 -29.55 -1.08
N GLY A 49 11.61 -28.83 -2.11
CA GLY A 49 12.30 -27.64 -2.62
C GLY A 49 11.39 -26.43 -2.62
N TYR A 50 11.81 -25.31 -2.03
CA TYR A 50 11.09 -24.02 -2.10
C TYR A 50 11.15 -23.39 -3.49
N SER A 51 12.09 -23.83 -4.34
CA SER A 51 12.29 -23.28 -5.67
C SER A 51 12.79 -24.31 -6.68
N VAL A 52 12.55 -24.03 -7.95
CA VAL A 52 13.03 -24.80 -9.11
C VAL A 52 13.94 -23.94 -9.98
N VAL A 53 14.86 -24.56 -10.71
CA VAL A 53 15.71 -23.86 -11.68
C VAL A 53 14.89 -23.55 -12.94
N LEU A 54 14.89 -22.32 -13.42
CA LEU A 54 14.18 -22.04 -14.67
C LEU A 54 14.80 -22.82 -15.84
N PRO A 55 13.98 -23.46 -16.70
CA PRO A 55 14.49 -24.11 -17.92
C PRO A 55 15.15 -23.09 -18.85
N GLU A 56 14.73 -21.83 -18.79
CA GLU A 56 15.38 -20.72 -19.48
C GLU A 56 16.64 -20.29 -18.73
N LYS A 57 17.80 -20.70 -19.24
CA LYS A 57 19.07 -20.06 -18.87
C LYS A 57 18.99 -18.59 -19.32
N LEU A 58 18.83 -17.66 -18.38
CA LEU A 58 19.15 -16.27 -18.67
C LEU A 58 20.60 -16.24 -19.18
N GLN A 59 20.81 -15.90 -20.45
CA GLN A 59 22.14 -15.87 -21.07
C GLN A 59 23.05 -14.74 -20.53
N THR A 60 22.76 -14.21 -19.34
CA THR A 60 23.38 -13.02 -18.79
C THR A 60 24.36 -13.30 -17.65
N GLY A 61 24.66 -14.57 -17.30
CA GLY A 61 25.66 -14.82 -16.25
C GLY A 61 25.91 -16.28 -15.84
N LYS A 62 26.74 -16.43 -14.79
CA LYS A 62 27.14 -17.72 -14.17
C LYS A 62 26.10 -18.32 -13.22
N TRP A 63 24.97 -17.65 -12.99
CA TRP A 63 24.02 -18.00 -11.95
C TRP A 63 22.74 -18.60 -12.55
N ASN A 64 22.24 -19.66 -11.92
CA ASN A 64 20.91 -20.19 -12.21
C ASN A 64 19.84 -19.20 -11.74
N VAL A 65 18.73 -19.13 -12.47
CA VAL A 65 17.54 -18.40 -12.02
C VAL A 65 16.60 -19.39 -11.36
N TYR A 66 16.08 -19.02 -10.20
CA TYR A 66 15.17 -19.86 -9.43
C TYR A 66 13.76 -19.25 -9.46
N ARG A 67 12.73 -20.10 -9.53
CA ARG A 67 11.32 -19.71 -9.35
C ARG A 67 10.67 -20.53 -8.26
N SER A 68 9.55 -20.04 -7.72
CA SER A 68 8.73 -20.82 -6.80
C SER A 68 8.36 -22.16 -7.42
N ALA A 69 8.47 -23.23 -6.63
CA ALA A 69 8.02 -24.56 -7.05
C ALA A 69 6.51 -24.62 -7.30
N GLU A 70 5.74 -23.69 -6.73
CA GLU A 70 4.29 -23.57 -6.92
C GLU A 70 3.91 -22.89 -8.25
N SER A 71 4.82 -22.11 -8.83
CA SER A 71 4.64 -21.51 -10.16
C SER A 71 5.96 -21.54 -10.94
N PRO A 72 6.39 -22.75 -11.38
CA PRO A 72 7.72 -22.96 -11.93
C PRO A 72 7.88 -22.35 -13.33
N LEU A 73 6.79 -22.21 -14.08
CA LEU A 73 6.81 -21.83 -15.50
C LEU A 73 6.35 -20.39 -15.74
N ARG A 74 5.63 -19.79 -14.80
CA ARG A 74 5.04 -18.45 -14.97
C ARG A 74 5.10 -17.64 -13.67
N LEU A 75 4.84 -16.35 -13.77
CA LEU A 75 4.86 -15.41 -12.65
C LEU A 75 3.43 -15.09 -12.24
N ILE A 76 3.18 -15.20 -10.94
CA ILE A 76 1.91 -14.79 -10.33
C ILE A 76 1.94 -13.28 -10.18
N ASN A 77 1.00 -12.61 -10.84
CA ASN A 77 0.82 -11.16 -10.77
C ASN A 77 -0.59 -10.74 -10.35
N ARG A 78 -1.53 -11.70 -10.24
CA ARG A 78 -2.93 -11.52 -9.88
C ARG A 78 -3.43 -12.71 -9.07
N PHE A 79 -4.50 -12.52 -8.31
CA PHE A 79 -5.16 -13.62 -7.60
C PHE A 79 -5.81 -14.58 -8.61
N PRO A 80 -5.51 -15.89 -8.57
CA PRO A 80 -6.05 -16.83 -9.57
C PRO A 80 -7.59 -16.91 -9.60
N ALA A 81 -8.24 -16.73 -8.45
CA ALA A 81 -9.71 -16.78 -8.34
C ALA A 81 -10.40 -15.48 -8.80
N THR A 82 -9.66 -14.37 -8.86
CA THR A 82 -10.16 -13.01 -9.08
C THR A 82 -9.14 -12.22 -9.93
N PRO A 83 -8.90 -12.64 -11.18
CA PRO A 83 -7.82 -12.11 -12.02
C PRO A 83 -7.99 -10.63 -12.41
N ASP A 84 -9.22 -10.11 -12.33
CA ASP A 84 -9.57 -8.72 -12.66
C ASP A 84 -9.09 -7.71 -11.61
N ILE A 85 -8.71 -8.16 -10.41
CA ILE A 85 -8.18 -7.30 -9.36
C ILE A 85 -6.77 -6.84 -9.75
N GLY A 86 -6.67 -5.68 -10.38
CA GLY A 86 -5.41 -5.11 -10.84
C GLY A 86 -4.81 -4.07 -9.92
N THR A 87 -5.64 -3.48 -9.05
CA THR A 87 -5.25 -2.38 -8.17
C THR A 87 -5.67 -2.61 -6.72
N LEU A 88 -5.13 -1.79 -5.82
CA LEU A 88 -5.58 -1.73 -4.43
C LEU A 88 -7.04 -1.28 -4.34
N HIS A 89 -7.49 -0.43 -5.25
CA HIS A 89 -8.89 -0.01 -5.33
C HIS A 89 -9.80 -1.19 -5.65
N ASP A 90 -9.46 -1.97 -6.69
CA ASP A 90 -10.24 -3.15 -7.10
C ASP A 90 -10.32 -4.16 -5.97
N ASN A 91 -9.20 -4.41 -5.27
CA ASN A 91 -9.15 -5.36 -4.17
C ASN A 91 -10.07 -4.93 -3.01
N PHE A 92 -10.10 -3.63 -2.68
CA PHE A 92 -11.01 -3.12 -1.67
C PHE A 92 -12.47 -3.15 -2.10
N VAL A 93 -12.77 -2.82 -3.37
CA VAL A 93 -14.14 -2.91 -3.91
C VAL A 93 -14.65 -4.35 -3.82
N TYR A 94 -13.85 -5.32 -4.29
CA TYR A 94 -14.14 -6.74 -4.15
C TYR A 94 -14.41 -7.15 -2.69
N ALA A 95 -13.54 -6.74 -1.77
CA ALA A 95 -13.70 -7.08 -0.36
C ALA A 95 -14.97 -6.47 0.25
N VAL A 96 -15.30 -5.21 -0.10
CA VAL A 96 -16.53 -4.57 0.39
C VAL A 96 -17.76 -5.25 -0.17
N GLU A 97 -17.79 -5.60 -1.46
CA GLU A 97 -18.93 -6.28 -2.08
C GLU A 97 -19.14 -7.68 -1.52
N THR A 98 -18.06 -8.37 -1.14
CA THR A 98 -18.11 -9.74 -0.64
C THR A 98 -18.39 -9.82 0.87
N PHE A 99 -17.86 -8.86 1.64
CA PHE A 99 -17.81 -8.92 3.12
C PHE A 99 -18.43 -7.69 3.79
N THR A 100 -19.40 -7.03 3.14
CA THR A 100 -19.93 -5.71 3.55
C THR A 100 -20.20 -5.58 5.06
N ASP A 101 -20.90 -6.56 5.64
CA ASP A 101 -21.34 -6.54 7.04
C ASP A 101 -20.36 -7.25 8.00
N CYS A 102 -19.27 -7.82 7.48
CA CYS A 102 -18.24 -8.47 8.29
C CYS A 102 -17.38 -7.44 9.04
N ARG A 103 -16.79 -7.88 10.15
CA ARG A 103 -15.84 -7.07 10.93
C ARG A 103 -14.60 -6.80 10.10
N TYR A 104 -14.14 -5.56 10.09
CA TYR A 104 -12.91 -5.17 9.41
C TYR A 104 -11.89 -4.54 10.36
N LEU A 105 -12.05 -3.27 10.76
CA LEU A 105 -11.02 -2.55 11.53
C LEU A 105 -11.43 -2.45 13.00
N GLY A 106 -10.63 -3.05 13.89
CA GLY A 106 -10.90 -3.14 15.32
C GLY A 106 -9.99 -2.25 16.15
N THR A 107 -10.56 -1.45 17.05
CA THR A 107 -9.83 -0.72 18.09
C THR A 107 -10.36 -1.04 19.46
N ARG A 108 -9.48 -1.11 20.45
CA ARG A 108 -9.89 -1.19 21.85
C ARG A 108 -10.08 0.23 22.40
N VAL A 109 -10.90 0.38 23.43
CA VAL A 109 -11.01 1.65 24.16
C VAL A 109 -10.52 1.36 25.57
N CYS A 110 -9.52 2.12 26.03
CA CYS A 110 -9.11 2.12 27.42
C CYS A 110 -10.00 3.12 28.18
N ALA A 111 -11.08 2.61 28.79
CA ALA A 111 -11.80 3.36 29.81
C ALA A 111 -11.17 3.02 31.17
N ASP A 112 -10.80 4.05 31.93
CA ASP A 112 -10.35 3.91 33.33
C ASP A 112 -9.13 2.99 33.55
N GLY A 113 -8.24 2.89 32.56
CA GLY A 113 -7.01 2.09 32.62
C GLY A 113 -7.20 0.58 32.39
N ALA A 114 -8.44 0.11 32.19
CA ALA A 114 -8.73 -1.27 31.79
C ALA A 114 -8.84 -1.37 30.27
N VAL A 115 -8.20 -2.39 29.69
CA VAL A 115 -8.27 -2.66 28.25
C VAL A 115 -9.62 -3.32 27.94
N GLY A 116 -10.53 -2.56 27.32
CA GLY A 116 -11.84 -3.06 26.90
C GLY A 116 -11.82 -4.00 25.70
N ASP A 117 -13.00 -4.47 25.32
CA ASP A 117 -13.20 -5.26 24.11
C ASP A 117 -12.92 -4.45 22.84
N TYR A 118 -12.65 -5.15 21.74
CA TYR A 118 -12.53 -4.51 20.43
C TYR A 118 -13.89 -3.97 19.98
N LYS A 119 -13.92 -2.67 19.66
CA LYS A 119 -14.95 -2.04 18.85
C LYS A 119 -14.55 -2.17 17.38
N TRP A 120 -15.42 -2.80 16.59
CA TRP A 120 -15.18 -3.10 15.19
C TRP A 120 -15.93 -2.13 14.28
N MET A 121 -15.26 -1.69 13.24
CA MET A 121 -15.84 -1.10 12.04
C MET A 121 -16.06 -2.21 11.00
N THR A 122 -17.18 -2.20 10.29
CA THR A 122 -17.43 -3.15 9.18
C THR A 122 -16.73 -2.73 7.88
N TYR A 123 -16.64 -3.64 6.90
CA TYR A 123 -16.13 -3.29 5.57
C TYR A 123 -16.97 -2.18 4.91
N GLY A 124 -18.30 -2.22 5.05
CA GLY A 124 -19.21 -1.18 4.54
C GLY A 124 -19.02 0.18 5.22
N GLU A 125 -18.80 0.20 6.54
CA GLU A 125 -18.48 1.43 7.26
C GLU A 125 -17.12 2.00 6.85
N ALA A 126 -16.12 1.14 6.64
CA ALA A 126 -14.82 1.55 6.13
C ALA A 126 -14.91 2.11 4.71
N SER A 127 -15.76 1.52 3.84
CA SER A 127 -16.04 2.06 2.50
C SER A 127 -16.67 3.46 2.57
N THR A 128 -17.63 3.66 3.48
CA THR A 128 -18.24 4.98 3.70
C THR A 128 -17.21 6.00 4.18
N SER A 129 -16.32 5.61 5.10
CA SER A 129 -15.26 6.51 5.59
C SER A 129 -14.22 6.80 4.51
N ARG A 130 -13.83 5.80 3.70
CA ARG A 130 -12.95 5.96 2.54
C ARG A 130 -13.46 7.04 1.58
N THR A 131 -14.75 6.98 1.21
CA THR A 131 -15.38 7.97 0.33
C THR A 131 -15.30 9.37 0.92
N ALA A 132 -15.61 9.50 2.21
CA ALA A 132 -15.59 10.77 2.91
C ALA A 132 -14.17 11.37 2.96
N ILE A 133 -13.14 10.59 3.24
CA ILE A 133 -11.76 11.09 3.28
C ILE A 133 -11.28 11.54 1.91
N GLY A 134 -11.46 10.72 0.87
CA GLY A 134 -11.02 11.12 -0.48
C GLY A 134 -11.79 12.32 -1.03
N SER A 135 -13.10 12.38 -0.80
CA SER A 135 -13.93 13.54 -1.15
C SER A 135 -13.51 14.80 -0.37
N GLY A 136 -13.16 14.65 0.90
CA GLY A 136 -12.63 15.74 1.72
C GLY A 136 -11.32 16.30 1.17
N LEU A 137 -10.39 15.44 0.76
CA LEU A 137 -9.13 15.89 0.16
C LEU A 137 -9.37 16.70 -1.12
N ILE A 138 -10.30 16.26 -1.98
CA ILE A 138 -10.70 17.02 -3.18
C ILE A 138 -11.34 18.35 -2.79
N TYR A 139 -12.22 18.35 -1.78
CA TYR A 139 -12.88 19.57 -1.28
C TYR A 139 -11.85 20.63 -0.82
N HIS A 140 -10.75 20.20 -0.22
CA HIS A 140 -9.64 21.07 0.19
C HIS A 140 -8.63 21.36 -0.94
N GLY A 141 -8.94 20.99 -2.19
CA GLY A 141 -8.15 21.35 -3.37
C GLY A 141 -6.83 20.59 -3.49
N ILE A 142 -6.74 19.39 -2.92
CA ILE A 142 -5.61 18.47 -3.15
C ILE A 142 -5.76 17.85 -4.54
N SER A 143 -4.68 17.92 -5.31
CA SER A 143 -4.67 17.52 -6.72
C SER A 143 -4.63 16.00 -6.86
N GLU A 144 -5.25 15.46 -7.91
CA GLU A 144 -5.04 14.07 -8.30
C GLU A 144 -3.55 13.77 -8.53
N GLY A 145 -3.07 12.60 -8.13
CA GLY A 145 -1.65 12.26 -8.15
C GLY A 145 -0.82 12.91 -7.03
N ALA A 146 -1.43 13.71 -6.15
CA ALA A 146 -0.75 14.28 -4.99
C ALA A 146 -0.19 13.20 -4.08
N ARG A 147 0.94 13.51 -3.43
CA ARG A 147 1.53 12.66 -2.40
C ARG A 147 0.94 13.02 -1.05
N ILE A 148 0.44 12.01 -0.35
CA ILE A 148 -0.23 12.13 0.95
C ILE A 148 0.67 11.52 2.02
N GLY A 149 1.16 12.33 2.94
CA GLY A 149 1.97 11.89 4.07
C GLY A 149 1.12 11.27 5.17
N LEU A 150 1.53 10.12 5.71
CA LEU A 150 0.89 9.49 6.88
C LEU A 150 1.90 9.41 8.03
N TYR A 151 1.81 10.33 8.98
CA TYR A 151 2.76 10.50 10.08
C TYR A 151 2.14 10.16 11.44
N PHE A 152 1.80 8.89 11.64
CA PHE A 152 1.30 8.38 12.92
C PHE A 152 1.32 6.85 12.98
N ILE A 153 1.25 6.34 14.20
CA ILE A 153 1.24 4.91 14.52
C ILE A 153 0.00 4.18 13.97
N ASN A 154 0.06 2.86 14.02
CA ASN A 154 -1.01 1.97 13.57
C ASN A 154 -2.36 2.31 14.21
N ARG A 155 -3.36 2.55 13.35
CA ARG A 155 -4.76 2.79 13.73
C ARG A 155 -5.68 2.66 12.51
N PRO A 156 -7.00 2.48 12.68
CA PRO A 156 -7.93 2.33 11.56
C PRO A 156 -7.88 3.47 10.55
N GLU A 157 -7.74 4.72 11.01
CA GLU A 157 -7.73 5.89 10.15
C GLU A 157 -6.58 5.82 9.13
N TRP A 158 -5.43 5.25 9.52
CA TRP A 158 -4.30 5.04 8.61
C TRP A 158 -4.72 4.22 7.39
N ILE A 159 -5.39 3.09 7.63
CA ILE A 159 -5.87 2.19 6.58
C ILE A 159 -6.98 2.84 5.75
N ILE A 160 -7.89 3.57 6.39
CA ILE A 160 -8.96 4.31 5.69
C ILE A 160 -8.36 5.35 4.74
N ILE A 161 -7.33 6.07 5.17
CA ILE A 161 -6.62 7.06 4.35
C ILE A 161 -5.89 6.38 3.20
N ASP A 162 -5.22 5.24 3.42
CA ASP A 162 -4.53 4.49 2.35
C ASP A 162 -5.54 3.98 1.29
N HIS A 163 -6.70 3.49 1.73
CA HIS A 163 -7.81 3.12 0.83
C HIS A 163 -8.36 4.31 0.07
N ALA A 164 -8.43 5.49 0.70
CA ALA A 164 -8.85 6.72 0.04
C ALA A 164 -7.80 7.17 -0.99
N CYS A 165 -6.51 7.00 -0.69
CA CYS A 165 -5.44 7.25 -1.65
C CYS A 165 -5.61 6.37 -2.89
N ALA A 166 -5.80 5.07 -2.70
CA ALA A 166 -6.04 4.14 -3.79
C ALA A 166 -7.31 4.45 -4.59
N ALA A 167 -8.41 4.90 -3.96
CA ALA A 167 -9.67 5.14 -4.67
C ALA A 167 -9.73 6.47 -5.45
N TYR A 168 -8.83 7.41 -5.16
CA TYR A 168 -8.80 8.74 -5.76
C TYR A 168 -7.46 9.05 -6.44
N SER A 169 -6.66 8.03 -6.73
CA SER A 169 -5.35 8.14 -7.39
C SER A 169 -4.39 9.10 -6.69
N TYR A 170 -4.36 9.07 -5.36
CA TYR A 170 -3.30 9.70 -4.57
C TYR A 170 -2.20 8.69 -4.25
N VAL A 171 -0.98 9.19 -4.05
CA VAL A 171 0.18 8.37 -3.69
C VAL A 171 0.41 8.45 -2.18
N SER A 172 0.27 7.34 -1.46
CA SER A 172 0.55 7.35 -0.01
C SER A 172 2.05 7.35 0.27
N VAL A 173 2.49 8.19 1.22
CA VAL A 173 3.88 8.34 1.65
C VAL A 173 3.93 8.14 3.17
N PRO A 174 4.13 6.89 3.65
CA PRO A 174 4.22 6.65 5.07
C PRO A 174 5.47 7.29 5.68
N LEU A 175 5.30 7.97 6.81
CA LEU A 175 6.37 8.63 7.55
C LEU A 175 6.56 7.88 8.87
N TYR A 176 7.75 7.32 9.08
CA TYR A 176 8.11 6.69 10.36
C TYR A 176 8.22 7.74 11.46
N ASP A 177 7.53 7.50 12.56
CA ASP A 177 7.68 8.23 13.83
C ASP A 177 9.10 8.15 14.41
N THR A 178 9.78 7.01 14.22
CA THR A 178 11.12 6.73 14.76
C THR A 178 12.29 7.32 13.97
N LEU A 179 12.09 7.83 12.75
CA LEU A 179 13.19 8.34 11.93
C LEU A 179 13.70 9.73 12.34
N GLY A 180 12.98 10.41 13.25
CA GLY A 180 13.34 11.73 13.73
C GLY A 180 12.91 12.88 12.78
N PRO A 181 12.93 14.12 13.28
CA PRO A 181 12.37 15.30 12.59
C PRO A 181 13.04 15.60 11.25
N ASP A 182 14.37 15.50 11.18
CA ASP A 182 15.14 15.84 9.98
C ASP A 182 14.84 14.89 8.82
N ALA A 183 14.66 13.60 9.12
CA ALA A 183 14.29 12.60 8.12
C ALA A 183 12.86 12.83 7.61
N VAL A 184 11.92 13.17 8.49
CA VAL A 184 10.54 13.49 8.11
C VAL A 184 10.51 14.70 7.18
N GLN A 185 11.24 15.76 7.53
CA GLN A 185 11.36 16.95 6.68
C GLN A 185 11.96 16.62 5.31
N PHE A 186 13.06 15.87 5.29
CA PHE A 186 13.68 15.42 4.05
C PHE A 186 12.70 14.66 3.17
N ILE A 187 11.98 13.69 3.74
CA ILE A 187 11.01 12.85 3.02
C ILE A 187 9.86 13.68 2.46
N VAL A 188 9.27 14.57 3.27
CA VAL A 188 8.17 15.45 2.86
C VAL A 188 8.56 16.29 1.65
N ASN A 189 9.77 16.84 1.66
CA ASN A 189 10.28 17.63 0.55
C ASN A 189 10.64 16.77 -0.67
N HIS A 190 11.34 15.67 -0.46
CA HIS A 190 11.79 14.79 -1.53
C HIS A 190 10.63 14.10 -2.26
N ALA A 191 9.59 13.67 -1.53
CA ALA A 191 8.36 13.14 -2.11
C ALA A 191 7.39 14.24 -2.57
N THR A 192 7.69 15.52 -2.32
CA THR A 192 6.82 16.67 -2.64
C THR A 192 5.39 16.46 -2.11
N VAL A 193 5.27 16.14 -0.82
CA VAL A 193 4.00 15.85 -0.15
C VAL A 193 3.13 17.11 -0.10
N GLU A 194 1.85 16.98 -0.46
CA GLU A 194 0.87 18.08 -0.51
C GLU A 194 -0.07 18.11 0.70
N ALA A 195 -0.43 16.94 1.23
CA ALA A 195 -1.24 16.82 2.44
C ALA A 195 -0.60 15.85 3.42
N ILE A 196 -0.62 16.15 4.72
CA ILE A 196 -0.08 15.29 5.77
C ILE A 196 -1.18 14.98 6.78
N PHE A 197 -1.45 13.71 7.00
CA PHE A 197 -2.21 13.25 8.15
C PHE A 197 -1.24 12.95 9.29
N CYS A 198 -1.54 13.48 10.48
CA CYS A 198 -0.71 13.30 11.68
C CYS A 198 -1.57 13.12 12.93
N VAL A 199 -0.97 12.72 14.04
CA VAL A 199 -1.60 12.78 15.37
C VAL A 199 -1.15 14.04 16.12
N PRO A 200 -1.86 14.45 17.19
CA PRO A 200 -1.47 15.62 17.98
C PRO A 200 0.00 15.59 18.45
N GLN A 201 0.52 14.40 18.78
CA GLN A 201 1.88 14.19 19.28
C GLN A 201 2.95 14.56 18.23
N THR A 202 2.66 14.33 16.96
CA THR A 202 3.56 14.60 15.82
C THR A 202 3.38 15.98 15.20
N LEU A 203 2.30 16.70 15.58
CA LEU A 203 1.96 17.99 14.98
C LEU A 203 3.01 19.06 15.27
N SER A 204 3.53 19.13 16.49
CA SER A 204 4.55 20.12 16.88
C SER A 204 5.81 20.01 16.02
N THR A 205 6.25 18.78 15.72
CA THR A 205 7.37 18.49 14.82
C THR A 205 7.11 18.98 13.39
N LEU A 206 5.90 18.79 12.87
CA LEU A 206 5.55 19.32 11.54
C LEU A 206 5.55 20.86 11.53
N LEU A 207 5.01 21.47 12.59
CA LEU A 207 4.95 22.92 12.73
C LEU A 207 6.35 23.57 12.81
N SER A 208 7.34 22.92 13.44
CA SER A 208 8.68 23.48 13.59
C SER A 208 9.45 23.62 12.27
N PHE A 209 9.08 22.88 11.23
CA PHE A 209 9.72 22.91 9.90
C PHE A 209 8.77 23.31 8.77
N LEU A 210 7.57 23.77 9.09
CA LEU A 210 6.51 24.00 8.10
C LEU A 210 6.89 24.99 6.99
N THR A 211 7.63 26.06 7.34
CA THR A 211 8.13 27.05 6.38
C THR A 211 9.18 26.48 5.41
N GLN A 212 9.72 25.31 5.72
CA GLN A 212 10.70 24.59 4.92
C GLN A 212 10.05 23.44 4.12
N MET A 213 8.72 23.33 4.11
CA MET A 213 7.92 22.32 3.42
C MET A 213 6.97 22.97 2.38
N PRO A 214 7.49 23.60 1.31
CA PRO A 214 6.71 24.48 0.45
C PRO A 214 5.59 23.80 -0.34
N CYS A 215 5.63 22.47 -0.51
CA CYS A 215 4.58 21.72 -1.19
C CYS A 215 3.37 21.43 -0.29
N VAL A 216 3.54 21.46 1.03
CA VAL A 216 2.47 21.12 1.97
C VAL A 216 1.43 22.23 1.96
N ARG A 217 0.17 21.87 1.76
CA ARG A 217 -0.99 22.77 1.70
C ARG A 217 -2.02 22.46 2.79
N LEU A 218 -2.07 21.21 3.23
CA LEU A 218 -3.05 20.73 4.21
C LEU A 218 -2.39 19.83 5.25
N ILE A 219 -2.66 20.08 6.54
CA ILE A 219 -2.37 19.14 7.62
C ILE A 219 -3.68 18.71 8.27
N VAL A 220 -3.87 17.40 8.40
CA VAL A 220 -5.08 16.80 8.97
C VAL A 220 -4.73 16.06 10.25
N VAL A 221 -5.26 16.53 11.39
CA VAL A 221 -4.96 16.00 12.72
C VAL A 221 -5.97 14.92 13.10
N VAL A 222 -5.50 13.68 13.25
CA VAL A 222 -6.29 12.51 13.63
C VAL A 222 -6.34 12.39 15.16
N GLY A 223 -7.54 12.48 15.73
CA GLY A 223 -7.74 12.49 17.19
C GLY A 223 -7.50 13.85 17.86
N GLY A 224 -7.35 14.93 17.10
CA GLY A 224 -7.38 16.30 17.62
C GLY A 224 -8.82 16.76 17.90
N ASP A 225 -8.98 17.69 18.83
CA ASP A 225 -10.23 18.41 19.03
C ASP A 225 -10.23 19.73 18.23
N ASN A 226 -11.42 20.20 17.84
CA ASN A 226 -11.54 21.44 17.06
C ASN A 226 -11.15 22.69 17.89
N ALA A 227 -11.10 22.57 19.21
CA ALA A 227 -10.80 23.68 20.11
C ALA A 227 -9.29 23.94 20.26
N ASN A 228 -8.47 22.88 20.26
CA ASN A 228 -7.03 22.97 20.45
C ASN A 228 -6.24 22.72 19.15
N THR A 229 -6.90 22.30 18.06
CA THR A 229 -6.26 22.23 16.74
C THR A 229 -6.15 23.65 16.15
N PRO A 230 -4.93 24.14 15.84
CA PRO A 230 -4.77 25.43 15.17
C PRO A 230 -5.53 25.43 13.85
N SER A 231 -6.27 26.50 13.54
CA SER A 231 -7.12 26.54 12.34
C SER A 231 -6.36 26.84 11.05
N THR A 232 -5.33 27.67 11.11
CA THR A 232 -4.45 28.02 9.97
C THR A 232 -3.17 28.64 10.50
N THR A 233 -2.02 28.31 9.92
CA THR A 233 -0.79 29.07 10.17
C THR A 233 -0.59 30.10 9.06
N ALA A 234 -0.94 31.36 9.34
CA ALA A 234 -0.82 32.46 8.37
C ALA A 234 0.61 32.62 7.81
N ALA A 235 1.63 32.16 8.54
CA ALA A 235 3.02 32.22 8.12
C ALA A 235 3.41 31.28 6.96
N ALA A 236 2.62 30.23 6.68
CA ALA A 236 2.95 29.22 5.66
C ALA A 236 1.85 28.98 4.62
N GLY A 237 0.65 29.57 4.77
CA GLY A 237 -0.47 29.31 3.87
C GLY A 237 -1.01 27.87 3.94
N VAL A 238 -0.66 27.15 5.01
CA VAL A 238 -1.07 25.76 5.25
C VAL A 238 -2.35 25.74 6.08
N GLU A 239 -3.39 25.09 5.55
CA GLU A 239 -4.62 24.82 6.27
C GLU A 239 -4.40 23.67 7.25
N ILE A 240 -4.88 23.82 8.49
CA ILE A 240 -4.79 22.77 9.51
C ILE A 240 -6.19 22.47 10.02
N ILE A 241 -6.63 21.23 9.86
CA ILE A 241 -7.98 20.79 10.25
C ILE A 241 -7.93 19.47 11.00
N THR A 242 -9.03 19.13 11.66
CA THR A 242 -9.20 17.81 12.26
C THR A 242 -9.68 16.79 11.22
N TYR A 243 -9.36 15.52 11.47
CA TYR A 243 -9.87 14.40 10.68
C TYR A 243 -11.40 14.37 10.62
N SER A 244 -12.07 14.68 11.74
CA SER A 244 -13.53 14.72 11.81
C SER A 244 -14.14 15.81 10.94
N ARG A 245 -13.50 16.98 10.84
CA ARG A 245 -13.89 18.07 9.94
C ARG A 245 -13.70 17.69 8.47
N LEU A 246 -12.53 17.16 8.10
CA LEU A 246 -12.28 16.66 6.74
C LEU A 246 -13.36 15.64 6.33
N HIS A 247 -13.61 14.68 7.21
CA HIS A 247 -14.57 13.60 6.99
C HIS A 247 -16.01 14.11 6.85
N SER A 248 -16.44 15.08 7.67
CA SER A 248 -17.78 15.65 7.55
C SER A 248 -17.97 16.44 6.27
N GLN A 249 -16.97 17.25 5.88
CA GLN A 249 -16.98 18.02 4.63
C GLN A 249 -17.00 17.09 3.41
N GLY A 250 -16.20 16.03 3.42
CA GLY A 250 -16.22 15.03 2.36
C GLY A 250 -17.53 14.24 2.26
N LYS A 251 -18.22 13.99 3.39
CA LYS A 251 -19.59 13.44 3.36
C LYS A 251 -20.60 14.40 2.73
N MET A 252 -20.46 15.70 2.98
CA MET A 252 -21.35 16.73 2.43
C MET A 252 -21.07 17.01 0.94
N SER A 253 -19.84 16.81 0.49
CA SER A 253 -19.39 17.05 -0.88
C SER A 253 -18.80 15.77 -1.49
N SER A 254 -19.59 14.70 -1.51
CA SER A 254 -19.14 13.42 -2.06
C SER A 254 -18.71 13.55 -3.51
N GLN A 255 -17.53 13.03 -3.82
CA GLN A 255 -16.95 13.01 -5.15
C GLN A 255 -17.01 11.60 -5.72
N THR A 256 -16.94 11.47 -7.04
CA THR A 256 -16.77 10.16 -7.68
C THR A 256 -15.33 9.70 -7.54
N TYR A 257 -15.14 8.39 -7.40
CA TYR A 257 -13.81 7.78 -7.41
C TYR A 257 -13.08 8.10 -8.72
N ARG A 258 -11.75 8.12 -8.62
CA ARG A 258 -10.82 8.27 -9.74
C ARG A 258 -9.87 7.08 -9.67
N PRO A 259 -10.32 5.88 -10.09
CA PRO A 259 -9.57 4.66 -9.88
C PRO A 259 -8.27 4.69 -10.69
N PRO A 260 -7.15 4.23 -10.10
CA PRO A 260 -5.84 4.20 -10.74
C PRO A 260 -5.75 3.07 -11.76
N LYS A 261 -4.72 3.11 -12.60
CA LYS A 261 -4.28 1.96 -13.39
C LYS A 261 -3.31 1.10 -12.58
N PRO A 262 -3.16 -0.20 -12.92
CA PRO A 262 -2.21 -1.08 -12.24
C PRO A 262 -0.77 -0.56 -12.20
N GLU A 263 -0.32 0.11 -13.26
CA GLU A 263 1.02 0.68 -13.39
C GLU A 263 1.23 1.99 -12.60
N ASP A 264 0.15 2.63 -12.14
CA ASP A 264 0.25 3.88 -11.38
C ASP A 264 0.88 3.63 -10.00
N VAL A 265 1.57 4.66 -9.50
CA VAL A 265 2.22 4.60 -8.19
C VAL A 265 1.17 4.56 -7.10
N ALA A 266 1.17 3.49 -6.30
CA ALA A 266 0.32 3.40 -5.12
C ALA A 266 0.95 4.11 -3.92
N THR A 267 2.27 3.96 -3.77
CA THR A 267 2.97 4.40 -2.57
C THR A 267 4.47 4.58 -2.75
N ILE A 268 5.06 5.43 -1.92
CA ILE A 268 6.51 5.58 -1.79
C ILE A 268 6.92 5.26 -0.35
N CYS A 269 7.58 4.12 -0.17
CA CYS A 269 8.09 3.68 1.14
C CYS A 269 9.54 4.10 1.32
N TYR A 270 9.82 4.93 2.33
CA TYR A 270 11.20 5.33 2.63
C TYR A 270 11.91 4.34 3.54
N THR A 271 13.19 4.11 3.24
CA THR A 271 14.07 3.24 4.04
C THR A 271 15.33 4.00 4.43
N SER A 272 15.86 3.75 5.63
CA SER A 272 17.03 4.47 6.16
C SER A 272 18.31 4.25 5.34
N GLY A 273 18.39 3.16 4.59
CA GLY A 273 19.56 2.82 3.76
C GLY A 273 20.87 2.73 4.55
N THR A 274 21.95 2.25 3.93
CA THR A 274 23.28 2.23 4.55
C THR A 274 23.99 3.59 4.49
N THR A 275 23.48 4.52 3.67
CA THR A 275 24.10 5.82 3.36
C THR A 275 23.59 6.97 4.24
N GLY A 276 22.75 6.70 5.25
CA GLY A 276 22.21 7.70 6.19
C GLY A 276 21.03 8.53 5.64
N THR A 277 21.04 8.89 4.35
CA THR A 277 19.90 9.57 3.71
C THR A 277 18.80 8.58 3.30
N PRO A 278 17.53 8.81 3.70
CA PRO A 278 16.43 7.93 3.33
C PRO A 278 16.23 7.82 1.81
N LYS A 279 15.92 6.61 1.33
CA LYS A 279 15.61 6.35 -0.09
C LYS A 279 14.16 5.90 -0.24
N GLY A 280 13.43 6.53 -1.16
CA GLY A 280 12.04 6.19 -1.46
C GLY A 280 11.93 5.04 -2.46
N ALA A 281 11.43 3.89 -2.02
CA ALA A 281 11.02 2.79 -2.88
C ALA A 281 9.63 3.09 -3.47
N VAL A 282 9.58 3.32 -4.78
CA VAL A 282 8.34 3.57 -5.52
C VAL A 282 7.69 2.23 -5.85
N LEU A 283 6.45 2.04 -5.39
CA LEU A 283 5.71 0.80 -5.59
C LEU A 283 4.39 1.12 -6.32
N SER A 284 4.18 0.45 -7.45
CA SER A 284 2.92 0.54 -8.19
C SER A 284 1.82 -0.30 -7.54
N HIS A 285 0.58 -0.07 -7.95
CA HIS A 285 -0.55 -0.90 -7.56
C HIS A 285 -0.33 -2.37 -7.92
N GLU A 286 0.15 -2.66 -9.13
CA GLU A 286 0.41 -4.03 -9.57
C GLU A 286 1.56 -4.71 -8.81
N ASN A 287 2.57 -3.96 -8.34
CA ASN A 287 3.64 -4.53 -7.52
C ASN A 287 3.06 -5.12 -6.23
N LEU A 288 2.15 -4.38 -5.59
CA LEU A 288 1.52 -4.78 -4.34
C LEU A 288 0.57 -5.95 -4.55
N ILE A 289 -0.28 -5.90 -5.57
CA ILE A 289 -1.21 -6.99 -5.90
C ILE A 289 -0.46 -8.27 -6.27
N ALA A 290 0.59 -8.19 -7.10
CA ALA A 290 1.42 -9.34 -7.45
C ALA A 290 2.07 -9.98 -6.22
N ASN A 291 2.58 -9.14 -5.30
CA ASN A 291 3.19 -9.61 -4.07
C ASN A 291 2.21 -10.43 -3.21
N VAL A 292 1.02 -9.88 -2.95
CA VAL A 292 0.03 -10.57 -2.09
C VAL A 292 -0.62 -11.76 -2.77
N ALA A 293 -0.81 -11.72 -4.10
CA ALA A 293 -1.31 -12.86 -4.85
C ALA A 293 -0.33 -14.04 -4.79
N GLY A 294 0.97 -13.76 -4.95
CA GLY A 294 2.02 -14.77 -4.81
C GLY A 294 2.13 -15.33 -3.39
N SER A 295 2.08 -14.48 -2.36
CA SER A 295 2.17 -14.94 -0.97
C SER A 295 0.97 -15.78 -0.54
N SER A 296 -0.21 -15.53 -1.13
CA SER A 296 -1.44 -16.24 -0.79
C SER A 296 -1.54 -17.64 -1.40
N LEU A 297 -0.55 -18.08 -2.19
CA LEU A 297 -0.46 -19.48 -2.63
C LEU A 297 -0.09 -20.42 -1.47
N GLY A 298 0.81 -19.98 -0.59
CA GLY A 298 1.33 -20.80 0.51
C GLY A 298 0.53 -20.70 1.81
N VAL A 299 -0.39 -19.74 1.91
CA VAL A 299 -1.16 -19.47 3.14
C VAL A 299 -2.64 -19.26 2.80
N LYS A 300 -3.52 -19.95 3.52
CA LYS A 300 -4.97 -19.78 3.43
C LYS A 300 -5.47 -18.91 4.56
N PHE A 301 -6.31 -17.94 4.23
CA PHE A 301 -7.02 -17.09 5.17
C PHE A 301 -8.52 -17.30 5.04
N TYR A 302 -9.24 -17.11 6.14
CA TYR A 302 -10.69 -17.24 6.21
C TYR A 302 -11.32 -15.96 6.79
N PRO A 303 -12.55 -15.60 6.39
CA PRO A 303 -13.25 -14.45 6.97
C PRO A 303 -13.51 -14.55 8.48
N SER A 304 -13.40 -15.76 9.05
CA SER A 304 -13.47 -16.01 10.49
C SER A 304 -12.19 -15.67 11.25
N ASP A 305 -11.08 -15.47 10.54
CA ASP A 305 -9.80 -15.17 11.15
C ASP A 305 -9.78 -13.75 11.72
N VAL A 306 -8.91 -13.54 12.71
CA VAL A 306 -8.64 -12.21 13.27
C VAL A 306 -7.14 -12.02 13.32
N TYR A 307 -6.65 -11.00 12.62
CA TYR A 307 -5.26 -10.59 12.63
C TYR A 307 -5.03 -9.46 13.64
N ILE A 308 -3.88 -9.51 14.32
CA ILE A 308 -3.41 -8.42 15.17
C ILE A 308 -2.39 -7.58 14.41
N SER A 309 -2.72 -6.31 14.15
CA SER A 309 -1.81 -5.35 13.53
C SER A 309 -0.89 -4.75 14.59
N TYR A 310 0.37 -5.19 14.59
CA TYR A 310 1.41 -4.74 15.53
C TYR A 310 2.69 -4.27 14.85
N LEU A 311 2.93 -4.66 13.60
CA LEU A 311 4.07 -4.18 12.82
C LEU A 311 3.76 -2.78 12.27
N PRO A 312 4.74 -1.86 12.19
CA PRO A 312 4.48 -0.49 11.72
C PRO A 312 3.88 -0.47 10.31
N LEU A 313 2.76 0.23 10.11
CA LEU A 313 2.12 0.40 8.79
C LEU A 313 2.98 1.18 7.80
N ALA A 314 3.98 1.92 8.27
CA ALA A 314 4.99 2.51 7.41
C ALA A 314 5.91 1.48 6.76
N HIS A 315 6.01 0.27 7.33
CA HIS A 315 6.79 -0.83 6.79
C HIS A 315 5.97 -1.64 5.78
N ILE A 316 6.58 -1.93 4.63
CA ILE A 316 5.88 -2.60 3.52
C ILE A 316 5.34 -3.99 3.88
N TYR A 317 5.99 -4.70 4.81
CA TYR A 317 5.54 -6.02 5.23
C TYR A 317 4.18 -6.00 5.94
N GLU A 318 3.92 -5.03 6.83
CA GLU A 318 2.60 -4.90 7.43
C GLU A 318 1.55 -4.57 6.37
N ARG A 319 1.88 -3.68 5.42
CA ARG A 319 0.96 -3.34 4.34
C ARG A 319 0.63 -4.52 3.44
N ALA A 320 1.60 -5.37 3.13
CA ALA A 320 1.36 -6.61 2.40
C ALA A 320 0.37 -7.50 3.15
N ASN A 321 0.52 -7.65 4.48
CA ASN A 321 -0.45 -8.38 5.30
C ASN A 321 -1.84 -7.73 5.22
N GLN A 322 -1.95 -6.40 5.39
CA GLN A 322 -3.23 -5.69 5.32
C GLN A 322 -3.94 -5.90 3.98
N ILE A 323 -3.21 -5.82 2.87
CA ILE A 323 -3.75 -5.99 1.51
C ILE A 323 -4.19 -7.44 1.26
N ALA A 324 -3.39 -8.42 1.71
CA ALA A 324 -3.75 -9.84 1.59
C ALA A 324 -4.97 -10.19 2.43
N LEU A 325 -4.99 -9.78 3.70
CA LEU A 325 -6.06 -10.08 4.65
C LEU A 325 -7.39 -9.44 4.26
N LEU A 326 -7.35 -8.21 3.72
CA LEU A 326 -8.50 -7.54 3.12
C LEU A 326 -9.16 -8.41 2.04
N HIS A 327 -8.35 -9.01 1.15
CA HIS A 327 -8.85 -9.84 0.05
C HIS A 327 -9.70 -11.02 0.57
N TYR A 328 -9.34 -11.58 1.73
CA TYR A 328 -10.00 -12.74 2.31
C TYR A 328 -11.05 -12.39 3.39
N GLY A 329 -11.41 -11.11 3.55
CA GLY A 329 -12.44 -10.70 4.48
C GLY A 329 -12.05 -10.81 5.96
N VAL A 330 -10.76 -10.84 6.26
CA VAL A 330 -10.24 -11.04 7.62
C VAL A 330 -10.45 -9.77 8.46
N ALA A 331 -10.77 -9.93 9.75
CA ALA A 331 -10.84 -8.83 10.70
C ALA A 331 -9.44 -8.45 11.22
N ILE A 332 -9.15 -7.17 11.34
CA ILE A 332 -7.85 -6.60 11.70
C ILE A 332 -7.99 -5.76 12.98
N GLY A 333 -7.50 -6.29 14.09
CA GLY A 333 -7.45 -5.59 15.37
C GLY A 333 -6.12 -4.85 15.56
N PHE A 334 -6.17 -3.55 15.83
CA PHE A 334 -4.97 -2.75 16.07
C PHE A 334 -4.47 -2.88 17.51
N TYR A 335 -3.17 -3.11 17.64
CA TYR A 335 -2.48 -3.13 18.93
C TYR A 335 -2.55 -1.76 19.63
N GLN A 336 -2.65 -1.76 20.96
CA GLN A 336 -2.73 -0.55 21.80
C GLN A 336 -1.64 -0.45 22.87
N GLY A 337 -0.59 -1.26 22.80
CA GLY A 337 0.54 -1.07 23.71
C GLY A 337 1.46 0.05 23.21
N ILE A 338 2.17 0.63 24.17
CA ILE A 338 3.28 1.54 23.90
C ILE A 338 4.35 0.70 23.20
N ILE A 339 4.71 1.08 21.96
CA ILE A 339 6.01 0.71 21.38
C ILE A 339 6.97 1.83 21.77
#